data_AF-A0AA38WXV1-F1
#
_entry.id   AF-A0AA38WXV1-F1
#
_cell.length_a   1.000
_cell.length_b   1.000
_cell.length_c   1.000
_cell.angle_alpha   90.00
_cell.angle_beta   90.00
_cell.angle_gamma   90.00
#
_symmetry.space_group_name_H-M   'P 1'
#
loop_
_entity.id
_entity.type
_entity.pdbx_description
1 polymer ?
#
loop_
_entity_poly.entity_id
_entity_poly.type
_entity_poly.pdbx_seq_one_letter_code
_entity_poly.pdbx_strand_id
1 'polypeptide(L)'
;MNNTICYIALPSFLLPRLERNVNQDKPESSTELILRQWELTYSRGHWIGPASAVINAITFIYAAQTSPPSVKSLYYIAAACAGGAFPFTVLFILSTNNELYRRADLLRAQTTGDERTGMLKGKSQFDADGTLTLIRKCHFWSTIRAWMPFPAIVIALYAIARTANETN
;
A
#
# COMPACT_ATOMS: atom_id res chain seq x y z
N MET A 1 -4.70 -3.77 -16.13
CA MET A 1 -3.67 -3.97 -15.09
C MET A 1 -3.12 -2.61 -14.69
N ASN A 2 -3.47 -2.15 -13.49
CA ASN A 2 -3.03 -0.85 -12.98
C ASN A 2 -1.61 -1.00 -12.42
N ASN A 3 -0.62 -0.99 -13.32
CA ASN A 3 0.82 -1.09 -13.00
C ASN A 3 1.34 0.05 -12.13
N THR A 4 0.50 1.04 -11.80
CA THR A 4 0.79 2.19 -10.93
C THR A 4 1.22 1.79 -9.51
N ILE A 5 0.87 0.59 -9.04
CA ILE A 5 1.33 0.10 -7.73
C ILE A 5 2.75 -0.47 -7.80
N CYS A 6 3.19 -1.02 -8.95
CA CYS A 6 4.58 -1.46 -9.13
C CYS A 6 5.57 -0.28 -9.23
N TYR A 7 5.10 0.94 -9.54
CA TYR A 7 5.92 2.15 -9.50
C TYR A 7 6.17 2.67 -8.07
N ILE A 8 5.50 2.14 -7.05
CA ILE A 8 5.69 2.54 -5.65
C ILE A 8 7.00 1.97 -5.08
N ALA A 9 7.51 0.88 -5.66
CA ALA A 9 8.83 0.35 -5.33
C ALA A 9 9.97 1.09 -6.05
N LEU A 10 9.68 1.83 -7.13
CA LEU A 10 10.73 2.48 -7.91
C LEU A 10 11.47 3.57 -7.14
N PRO A 11 10.87 4.43 -6.30
CA PRO A 11 11.65 5.30 -5.42
C PRO A 11 12.52 4.48 -4.46
N SER A 12 12.03 3.35 -3.93
CA SER A 12 12.78 2.50 -3.01
C SER A 12 13.98 1.79 -3.67
N PHE A 13 13.84 1.38 -4.94
CA PHE A 13 14.89 0.73 -5.73
C PHE A 13 15.82 1.74 -6.44
N LEU A 14 15.33 2.95 -6.72
CA LEU A 14 16.09 4.05 -7.31
C LEU A 14 16.71 4.98 -6.26
N LEU A 15 16.44 4.81 -4.97
CA LEU A 15 17.30 5.33 -3.92
C LEU A 15 18.58 4.49 -3.97
N PRO A 16 19.64 4.95 -4.66
CA PRO A 16 20.91 4.27 -4.57
C PRO A 16 21.28 4.36 -3.10
N ARG A 17 21.61 3.21 -2.49
CA ARG A 17 22.35 3.08 -1.23
C ARG A 17 22.93 4.43 -0.77
N LEU A 18 22.15 5.22 -0.03
CA LEU A 18 22.55 6.54 0.49
C LEU A 18 23.55 6.39 1.65
N GLU A 19 24.11 5.20 1.82
CA GLU A 19 25.30 4.94 2.60
C GLU A 19 26.51 4.82 1.67
N ARG A 20 27.05 5.95 1.19
CA ARG A 20 28.52 6.06 1.24
C ARG A 20 29.13 7.43 1.11
N ASN A 21 28.62 8.37 0.31
CA ASN A 21 29.40 9.59 0.02
C ASN A 21 28.53 10.79 -0.35
N VAL A 22 27.76 11.34 0.60
CA VAL A 22 27.25 12.71 0.44
C VAL A 22 27.59 13.48 1.69
N ASN A 23 28.29 14.58 1.47
CA ASN A 23 28.72 15.54 2.47
C ASN A 23 27.60 15.89 3.45
N GLN A 24 28.03 16.09 4.68
CA GLN A 24 27.28 16.15 5.92
C GLN A 24 26.47 17.44 6.09
N ASP A 25 25.64 17.81 5.09
CA ASP A 25 24.79 19.00 5.18
C ASP A 25 23.32 18.64 4.88
N LYS A 26 22.58 18.40 5.97
CA LYS A 26 21.10 18.29 6.14
C LYS A 26 20.44 16.94 5.82
N PRO A 27 20.55 15.93 6.71
CA PRO A 27 19.71 14.73 6.69
C PRO A 27 18.20 15.01 6.90
N GLU A 28 17.83 16.17 7.43
CA GLU A 28 16.43 16.57 7.62
C GLU A 28 15.67 16.65 6.27
N SER A 29 16.34 17.04 5.16
CA SER A 29 15.65 17.19 3.87
C SER A 29 15.28 15.88 3.16
N SER A 30 15.97 14.77 3.44
CA SER A 30 15.71 13.50 2.72
C SER A 30 14.48 12.78 3.26
N THR A 31 14.32 12.69 4.59
CA THR A 31 13.19 11.97 5.20
C THR A 31 11.88 12.72 4.99
N GLU A 32 11.92 14.04 5.08
CA GLU A 32 10.79 14.92 4.75
C GLU A 32 10.31 14.73 3.31
N LEU A 33 11.24 14.63 2.36
CA LEU A 33 10.94 14.40 0.95
C LEU A 33 10.30 13.03 0.74
N ILE A 34 10.83 11.97 1.37
CA ILE A 34 10.25 10.62 1.30
C ILE A 34 8.84 10.61 1.90
N LEU A 35 8.61 11.32 3.02
CA LEU A 35 7.30 11.39 3.66
C LEU A 35 6.27 12.09 2.75
N ARG A 36 6.64 13.20 2.09
CA ARG A 36 5.78 13.88 1.10
C ARG A 36 5.49 12.99 -0.11
N GLN A 37 6.49 12.26 -0.60
CA GLN A 37 6.29 11.32 -1.71
C GLN A 37 5.34 10.17 -1.33
N TRP A 38 5.49 9.63 -0.12
CA TRP A 38 4.57 8.65 0.43
C TRP A 38 3.14 9.20 0.49
N GLU A 39 2.94 10.42 1.00
CA GLU A 39 1.63 11.06 1.15
C GLU A 39 0.91 11.25 -0.20
N LEU A 40 1.61 11.78 -1.20
CA LEU A 40 1.09 11.95 -2.56
C LEU A 40 0.71 10.61 -3.20
N THR A 41 1.49 9.57 -2.91
CA THR A 41 1.25 8.23 -3.47
C THR A 41 0.07 7.56 -2.79
N TYR A 42 0.03 7.60 -1.45
CA TYR A 42 -1.01 6.97 -0.67
C TYR A 42 -2.37 7.64 -0.90
N SER A 43 -2.42 8.97 -0.96
CA SER A 43 -3.68 9.70 -1.26
C SER A 43 -4.31 9.26 -2.59
N ARG A 44 -3.52 8.98 -3.61
CA ARG A 44 -4.01 8.44 -4.89
C ARG A 44 -4.47 6.97 -4.77
N GLY A 45 -3.69 6.15 -4.07
CA GLY A 45 -3.95 4.70 -3.96
C GLY A 45 -5.07 4.33 -2.98
N HIS A 46 -5.31 5.16 -1.95
CA HIS A 46 -6.26 4.88 -0.88
C HIS A 46 -7.72 4.83 -1.36
N TRP A 47 -8.07 5.60 -2.39
CA TRP A 47 -9.42 5.61 -2.98
C TRP A 47 -9.64 4.47 -3.98
N ILE A 48 -8.65 4.20 -4.84
CA ILE A 48 -8.78 3.21 -5.92
C ILE A 48 -8.71 1.78 -5.37
N GLY A 49 -7.87 1.54 -4.36
CA GLY A 49 -7.62 0.21 -3.81
C GLY A 49 -8.90 -0.50 -3.34
N PRO A 50 -9.64 0.04 -2.36
CA PRO A 50 -10.86 -0.58 -1.84
C PRO A 50 -11.92 -0.83 -2.91
N ALA A 51 -12.17 0.15 -3.79
CA ALA A 51 -13.13 0.02 -4.88
C ALA A 51 -12.77 -1.15 -5.81
N SER A 52 -11.50 -1.26 -6.20
CA SER A 52 -11.04 -2.37 -7.06
C SER A 52 -11.16 -3.74 -6.39
N ALA A 53 -10.92 -3.84 -5.08
CA ALA A 53 -11.05 -5.08 -4.33
C ALA A 53 -12.52 -5.54 -4.24
N VAL A 54 -13.44 -4.60 -3.98
CA VAL A 54 -14.88 -4.89 -3.95
C VAL A 54 -15.39 -5.34 -5.31
N ILE A 55 -15.02 -4.62 -6.38
CA ILE A 55 -15.42 -4.99 -7.75
C ILE A 55 -14.92 -6.40 -8.09
N ASN A 56 -13.64 -6.71 -7.82
CA ASN A 56 -13.09 -8.04 -8.07
C ASN A 56 -13.81 -9.14 -7.28
N ALA A 57 -14.10 -8.92 -5.99
CA ALA A 57 -14.81 -9.89 -5.18
C ALA A 57 -16.22 -10.16 -5.73
N ILE A 58 -16.95 -9.11 -6.14
CA ILE A 58 -18.27 -9.23 -6.77
C ILE A 58 -18.18 -10.01 -8.08
N THR A 59 -17.17 -9.72 -8.93
CA THR A 59 -16.96 -10.45 -10.18
C THR A 59 -16.76 -11.95 -9.94
N PHE A 60 -15.97 -12.34 -8.94
CA PHE A 60 -15.77 -13.77 -8.62
C PHE A 60 -17.03 -14.42 -8.01
N ILE A 61 -17.79 -13.70 -7.20
CA ILE A 61 -19.08 -14.18 -6.68
C ILE A 61 -20.06 -14.43 -7.84
N TYR A 62 -20.13 -13.49 -8.79
CA TYR A 62 -20.95 -13.63 -9.99
C TYR A 62 -20.52 -14.85 -10.82
N ALA A 63 -19.21 -15.02 -11.05
CA ALA A 63 -18.67 -16.20 -11.74
C ALA A 63 -19.02 -17.51 -11.01
N ALA A 64 -19.00 -17.52 -9.68
CA ALA A 64 -19.42 -18.70 -8.89
C ALA A 64 -20.91 -19.03 -9.10
N GLN A 65 -21.77 -18.04 -9.29
CA GLN A 65 -23.21 -18.25 -9.49
C GLN A 65 -23.55 -18.78 -10.88
N THR A 66 -22.78 -18.42 -11.90
CA THR A 66 -23.00 -18.82 -13.30
C THR A 66 -22.21 -20.05 -13.73
N SER A 67 -21.25 -20.51 -12.92
CA SER A 67 -20.39 -21.65 -13.23
C SER A 67 -20.94 -23.00 -12.74
N PRO A 68 -20.47 -24.13 -13.32
CA PRO A 68 -20.83 -25.47 -12.86
C PRO A 68 -20.47 -25.72 -11.38
N PRO A 69 -21.18 -26.64 -10.69
CA PRO A 69 -20.89 -26.99 -9.29
C PRO A 69 -19.44 -27.45 -9.05
N SER A 70 -18.78 -28.04 -10.06
CA SER A 70 -17.41 -28.56 -10.00
C SER A 70 -16.34 -27.50 -9.69
N VAL A 71 -16.58 -26.24 -10.08
CA VAL A 71 -15.63 -25.12 -9.92
C VAL A 71 -16.16 -23.98 -9.05
N LYS A 72 -17.42 -24.06 -8.62
CA LYS A 72 -18.08 -23.01 -7.83
C LYS A 72 -17.33 -22.66 -6.54
N SER A 73 -16.82 -23.66 -5.83
CA SER A 73 -16.02 -23.46 -4.61
C SER A 73 -14.71 -22.70 -4.89
N LEU A 74 -14.07 -22.92 -6.04
CA LEU A 74 -12.85 -22.23 -6.43
C LEU A 74 -13.09 -20.73 -6.62
N TYR A 75 -14.19 -20.34 -7.25
CA TYR A 75 -14.56 -18.94 -7.41
C TYR A 75 -14.91 -18.26 -6.08
N TYR A 76 -15.56 -18.97 -5.14
CA TYR A 76 -15.76 -18.42 -3.79
C TYR A 76 -14.45 -18.21 -3.03
N ILE A 77 -13.50 -19.16 -3.14
CA ILE A 77 -12.16 -18.99 -2.54
C ILE A 77 -11.43 -17.80 -3.19
N ALA A 78 -11.50 -17.66 -4.52
CA ALA A 78 -10.91 -16.52 -5.23
C ALA A 78 -11.55 -15.18 -4.79
N ALA A 79 -12.86 -15.15 -4.60
CA ALA A 79 -13.57 -13.98 -4.05
C ALA A 79 -13.11 -13.63 -2.63
N ALA A 80 -12.93 -14.63 -1.76
CA ALA A 80 -12.43 -14.43 -0.40
C ALA A 80 -10.99 -13.90 -0.40
N CYS A 81 -10.11 -14.45 -1.25
CA CYS A 81 -8.75 -13.96 -1.40
C CYS A 81 -8.69 -12.52 -1.93
N ALA A 82 -9.51 -12.19 -2.94
CA ALA A 82 -9.59 -10.84 -3.48
C ALA A 82 -10.16 -9.83 -2.47
N GLY A 83 -11.22 -10.21 -1.75
CA GLY A 83 -11.87 -9.39 -0.73
C GLY A 83 -11.04 -9.23 0.54
N GLY A 84 -10.21 -10.23 0.88
CA GLY A 84 -9.36 -10.26 2.09
C GLY A 84 -8.33 -9.13 2.17
N ALA A 85 -8.00 -8.49 1.05
CA ALA A 85 -7.13 -7.32 1.03
C ALA A 85 -7.70 -6.14 1.84
N PHE A 86 -9.03 -6.00 1.89
CA PHE A 86 -9.70 -4.93 2.64
C PHE A 86 -9.53 -5.08 4.17
N PRO A 87 -9.98 -6.18 4.83
CA PRO A 87 -9.80 -6.35 6.28
C PRO A 87 -8.32 -6.36 6.67
N PHE A 88 -7.43 -6.89 5.83
CA PHE A 88 -5.98 -6.79 6.07
C PHE A 88 -5.49 -5.34 6.15
N THR A 89 -5.95 -4.48 5.23
CA THR A 89 -5.56 -3.07 5.21
C THR A 89 -5.97 -2.36 6.49
N VAL A 90 -7.20 -2.61 6.96
CA VAL A 90 -7.73 -2.03 8.19
C VAL A 90 -6.94 -2.49 9.41
N LEU A 91 -6.64 -3.78 9.51
CA LEU A 91 -5.98 -4.35 10.69
C LEU A 91 -4.49 -3.99 10.81
N PHE A 92 -3.76 -4.00 9.70
CA PHE A 92 -2.29 -3.94 9.74
C PHE A 92 -1.69 -2.62 9.23
N ILE A 93 -2.36 -1.95 8.28
CA ILE A 93 -1.78 -0.80 7.58
C ILE A 93 -2.34 0.52 8.14
N LEU A 94 -3.61 0.55 8.52
CA LEU A 94 -4.31 1.79 8.90
C LEU A 94 -3.62 2.55 10.03
N SER A 95 -3.19 1.86 11.10
CA SER A 95 -2.51 2.51 12.23
C SER A 95 -1.17 3.15 11.81
N THR A 96 -0.43 2.47 10.93
CA THR A 96 0.85 2.96 10.42
C THR A 96 0.64 4.19 9.52
N ASN A 97 -0.39 4.16 8.67
CA ASN A 97 -0.71 5.29 7.80
C ASN A 97 -1.20 6.52 8.57
N ASN A 98 -2.04 6.33 9.59
CA ASN A 98 -2.53 7.43 10.42
C ASN A 98 -1.36 8.13 11.13
N GLU A 99 -0.39 7.37 11.63
CA GLU A 99 0.81 7.94 12.26
C GLU A 99 1.71 8.67 11.25
N LEU A 100 1.87 8.14 10.03
CA LEU A 100 2.60 8.83 8.96
C LEU A 100 1.93 10.13 8.54
N TYR A 101 0.59 10.16 8.44
CA TYR A 101 -0.18 11.37 8.19
C TYR A 101 0.01 12.41 9.30
N ARG A 102 -0.09 11.98 10.57
CA ARG A 102 0.16 12.85 11.72
C ARG A 102 1.55 13.52 11.66
N ARG A 103 2.57 12.76 11.23
CA ARG A 103 3.95 13.30 11.06
C ARG A 103 4.05 14.23 9.85
N ALA A 104 3.35 13.95 8.76
CA ALA A 104 3.30 14.82 7.59
C ALA A 104 2.62 16.17 7.93
N ASP A 105 1.52 16.14 8.69
CA ASP A 105 0.82 17.35 9.14
C ASP A 105 1.70 18.21 10.06
N LEU A 106 2.42 17.60 11.00
CA LEU A 106 3.38 18.31 11.86
C LEU A 106 4.48 18.99 11.05
N LEU A 107 5.00 18.33 10.02
CA LEU A 107 6.00 18.89 9.12
C LEU A 107 5.45 20.09 8.32
N ARG A 108 4.21 20.01 7.84
CA ARG A 108 3.54 21.11 7.14
C ARG A 108 3.31 22.31 8.08
N ALA A 109 2.91 22.07 9.32
CA ALA A 109 2.73 23.12 10.33
C ALA A 109 4.04 23.86 10.64
N GLN A 110 5.18 23.14 10.71
CA GLN A 110 6.50 23.76 10.90
C GLN A 110 6.94 24.62 9.71
N THR A 111 6.61 24.19 8.48
CA THR A 111 6.99 24.92 7.25
C THR A 111 6.17 26.20 7.04
N THR A 112 4.95 26.27 7.59
CA THR A 112 3.99 27.37 7.31
C THR A 112 4.05 28.51 8.35
N GLY A 113 4.82 28.36 9.43
CA GLY A 113 5.23 29.45 10.32
C GLY A 113 4.12 30.07 11.18
N ASP A 114 3.90 29.51 12.37
CA ASP A 114 3.43 30.29 13.52
C ASP A 114 4.68 30.64 14.37
N GLU A 115 5.38 31.71 13.98
CA GLU A 115 6.70 32.09 14.50
C GLU A 115 6.73 32.45 15.99
N ARG A 116 5.59 32.59 16.67
CA ARG A 116 5.54 33.02 18.08
C ARG A 116 5.78 31.92 19.13
N THR A 117 5.81 30.65 18.75
CA THR A 117 6.10 29.53 19.68
C THR A 117 7.31 28.70 19.26
N GLY A 118 8.00 29.12 18.20
CA GLY A 118 9.00 28.34 17.46
C GLY A 118 10.35 28.13 18.11
N MET A 119 10.68 28.84 19.20
CA MET A 119 12.03 28.76 19.81
C MET A 119 12.21 27.66 20.88
N LEU A 120 11.16 26.93 21.30
CA LEU A 120 11.30 25.92 22.37
C LEU A 120 10.92 24.48 21.99
N LYS A 121 10.45 24.21 20.76
CA LYS A 121 9.97 22.85 20.39
C LYS A 121 10.39 22.35 19.00
N GLY A 122 11.13 23.16 18.24
CA GLY A 122 11.27 23.00 16.79
C GLY A 122 12.27 21.96 16.28
N LYS A 123 13.19 21.45 17.11
CA LYS A 123 14.22 20.49 16.66
C LYS A 123 14.14 19.10 17.32
N SER A 124 13.28 18.91 18.31
CA SER A 124 13.23 17.67 19.10
C SER A 124 12.05 16.74 18.75
N GLN A 125 11.22 17.07 17.75
CA GLN A 125 9.96 16.36 17.53
C GLN A 125 9.81 15.70 16.15
N PHE A 126 10.62 16.08 15.15
CA PHE A 126 10.72 15.31 13.91
C PHE A 126 11.75 14.20 14.09
N ASP A 127 11.26 13.08 14.61
CA ASP A 127 12.03 11.85 14.72
C ASP A 127 12.18 11.21 13.32
N ALA A 128 13.24 11.61 12.62
CA ALA A 128 13.54 11.14 11.27
C ALA A 128 13.71 9.61 11.22
N ASP A 129 14.38 9.03 12.22
CA ASP A 129 14.67 7.60 12.29
C ASP A 129 13.40 6.76 12.53
N GLY A 130 12.54 7.19 13.44
CA GLY A 130 11.23 6.53 13.63
C GLY A 130 10.30 6.73 12.44
N THR A 131 10.41 7.85 11.71
CA THR A 131 9.63 8.10 10.50
C THR A 131 10.05 7.15 9.39
N LEU A 132 11.36 6.97 9.19
CA LEU A 132 11.90 6.00 8.24
C LEU A 132 11.48 4.56 8.60
N THR A 133 11.48 4.23 9.90
CA THR A 133 11.02 2.92 10.40
C THR A 133 9.55 2.68 10.09
N LEU A 134 8.69 3.69 10.28
CA LEU A 134 7.27 3.63 9.91
C LEU A 134 7.07 3.50 8.40
N ILE A 135 7.84 4.22 7.59
CA ILE A 135 7.79 4.10 6.12
C ILE A 135 8.18 2.67 5.69
N ARG A 136 9.24 2.10 6.28
CA ARG A 136 9.64 0.69 6.02
C ARG A 136 8.55 -0.29 6.42
N LYS A 137 7.93 -0.10 7.59
CA LYS A 137 6.80 -0.92 8.04
C LYS A 137 5.60 -0.80 7.10
N CYS A 138 5.25 0.42 6.68
CA CYS A 138 4.20 0.67 5.70
C CYS A 138 4.49 -0.02 4.37
N HIS A 139 5.73 0.06 3.88
CA HIS A 139 6.18 -0.59 2.65
C HIS A 139 6.08 -2.12 2.76
N PHE A 140 6.53 -2.70 3.86
CA PHE A 140 6.44 -4.14 4.13
C PHE A 140 4.98 -4.62 4.05
N TRP A 141 4.07 -3.98 4.77
CA TRP A 141 2.66 -4.37 4.73
C TRP A 141 1.99 -4.12 3.38
N SER A 142 2.37 -3.02 2.70
CA SER A 142 1.87 -2.72 1.36
C SER A 142 2.32 -3.77 0.34
N THR A 143 3.55 -4.30 0.50
CA THR A 143 4.07 -5.40 -0.31
C THR A 143 3.25 -6.66 -0.09
N ILE A 144 3.03 -7.07 1.16
CA ILE A 144 2.19 -8.24 1.47
C ILE A 144 0.79 -8.08 0.85
N ARG A 145 0.16 -6.92 1.02
CA ARG A 145 -1.16 -6.63 0.43
C ARG A 145 -1.15 -6.75 -1.10
N ALA A 146 -0.10 -6.29 -1.76
CA ALA A 146 0.01 -6.34 -3.22
C ALA A 146 0.08 -7.77 -3.76
N TRP A 147 0.59 -8.72 -2.97
CA TRP A 147 0.62 -10.15 -3.32
C TRP A 147 -0.68 -10.90 -3.04
N MET A 148 -1.59 -10.36 -2.22
CA MET A 148 -2.86 -11.02 -1.86
C MET A 148 -3.79 -11.37 -3.03
N PRO A 149 -3.86 -10.58 -4.13
CA PRO A 149 -4.66 -10.96 -5.29
C PRO A 149 -4.06 -12.12 -6.09
N PHE A 150 -2.77 -12.44 -5.92
CA PHE A 150 -2.09 -13.44 -6.74
C PHE A 150 -2.68 -14.85 -6.61
N PRO A 151 -2.95 -15.39 -5.41
CA PRO A 151 -3.68 -16.65 -5.26
C PRO A 151 -5.06 -16.63 -5.93
N ALA A 152 -5.81 -15.52 -5.84
CA ALA A 152 -7.11 -15.40 -6.48
C ALA A 152 -7.02 -15.54 -8.01
N ILE A 153 -6.00 -14.93 -8.62
CA ILE A 153 -5.73 -15.04 -10.06
C ILE A 153 -5.40 -16.47 -10.44
N VAL A 154 -4.50 -17.14 -9.71
CA VAL A 154 -4.10 -18.53 -10.00
C VAL A 154 -5.29 -19.48 -9.88
N ILE A 155 -6.10 -19.34 -8.82
CA ILE A 155 -7.29 -20.17 -8.59
C ILE A 155 -8.33 -19.94 -9.70
N ALA A 156 -8.56 -18.69 -10.09
CA ALA A 156 -9.48 -18.37 -11.17
C ALA A 156 -9.04 -18.95 -12.52
N LEU A 157 -7.75 -18.84 -12.86
CA LEU A 157 -7.20 -19.44 -14.09
C LEU A 157 -7.33 -20.96 -14.08
N TYR A 158 -7.07 -21.60 -12.94
CA TYR A 158 -7.27 -23.04 -12.78
C TYR A 158 -8.74 -23.45 -12.96
N ALA A 159 -9.68 -22.68 -12.38
CA ALA A 159 -11.10 -22.91 -12.54
C ALA A 159 -11.52 -22.82 -14.02
N ILE A 160 -11.05 -21.80 -14.74
CA ILE A 160 -11.30 -21.61 -16.18
C ILE A 160 -10.78 -22.80 -16.99
N ALA A 161 -9.52 -23.19 -16.76
CA ALA A 161 -8.89 -24.31 -17.46
C ALA A 161 -9.64 -25.63 -17.21
N ARG A 162 -10.13 -25.84 -15.98
CA ARG A 162 -10.92 -27.03 -15.63
C ARG A 162 -12.27 -27.06 -16.34
N THR A 163 -13.00 -25.95 -16.38
CA THR A 163 -14.27 -25.89 -17.13
C THR A 163 -14.08 -26.13 -18.62
N ALA A 164 -12.98 -25.67 -19.22
CA ALA A 164 -12.70 -25.90 -20.63
C ALA A 164 -12.45 -27.38 -20.97
N ASN A 165 -11.90 -28.14 -20.03
CA ASN A 165 -11.68 -29.58 -20.19
C ASN A 165 -12.97 -30.40 -20.01
N GLU A 166 -13.98 -29.89 -19.29
CA GLU A 166 -15.26 -30.57 -19.08
C GLU A 166 -16.21 -30.42 -20.30
N THR A 167 -15.90 -29.53 -21.25
CA THR A 167 -16.71 -29.26 -22.45
C THR A 167 -16.22 -29.93 -23.74
N ASN A 168 -15.07 -30.61 -23.72
CA ASN A 168 -14.52 -31.39 -24.83
C ASN A 168 -14.77 -32.88 -24.61
#